data_AF-K2MVV7-F1
#
_entry.id   AF-K2MVV7-F1
#
_cell.length_a   1.000
_cell.length_b   1.000
_cell.length_c   1.000
_cell.angle_alpha   90.00
_cell.angle_beta   90.00
_cell.angle_gamma   90.00
#
_symmetry.space_group_name_H-M   'P 1'
#
loop_
_entity.id
_entity.type
_entity.pdbx_description
1 polymer ?
#
loop_
_entity_poly.entity_id
_entity_poly.type
_entity_poly.pdbx_seq_one_letter_code
_entity_poly.pdbx_strand_id
1 'polypeptide(L)'
;MTGGRTVVVDGAMLELVGGGVAVDAAVFGGDYALYASARVVASGGAVLRVSGSQVYAAHGLVFDSGVAASASAIVVNDNTGALTDGALLVLRGSALFASGSWLSVRGNSISGRLLSVPPHPRSADLVQSTLTLYGNAGSGPVVMDGTVALVGVGRRFVVGCLTLNGQALQPMDYRSAGIIGKFRPVACGVCDADVRCFAAATRAMSGSCRCRCAEGGYGRDCLPVYLPHVDGCNRTPAMPLLSHTATPTETRSPTPTPTWTPSLSATHYSPTQSGPTETLQVMGTVALSPTRTP
;
A
#
# COMPACT_ATOMS: atom_id res chain seq x y z
N MET A 1 -4.70 17.08 1.38
CA MET A 1 -5.94 16.38 0.96
C MET A 1 -6.90 16.36 2.15
N THR A 2 -8.15 16.80 1.99
CA THR A 2 -9.13 16.94 3.10
C THR A 2 -10.36 16.01 2.96
N GLY A 3 -10.20 14.86 2.30
CA GLY A 3 -11.29 13.89 2.08
C GLY A 3 -10.79 12.45 2.10
N GLY A 4 -10.17 12.06 3.20
CA GLY A 4 -9.61 10.72 3.38
C GLY A 4 -10.65 9.70 3.81
N ARG A 5 -10.65 8.51 3.19
CA ARG A 5 -11.34 7.34 3.74
C ARG A 5 -10.33 6.56 4.59
N THR A 6 -10.70 6.26 5.81
CA THR A 6 -9.88 5.49 6.75
C THR A 6 -10.72 4.36 7.33
N VAL A 7 -10.12 3.21 7.54
CA VAL A 7 -10.72 2.15 8.37
C VAL A 7 -10.13 2.26 9.78
N VAL A 8 -11.00 2.35 10.78
CA VAL A 8 -10.58 2.39 12.19
C VAL A 8 -11.11 1.15 12.90
N VAL A 9 -10.22 0.49 13.64
CA VAL A 9 -10.55 -0.63 14.52
C VAL A 9 -10.20 -0.22 15.94
N ASP A 10 -11.21 0.14 16.72
CA ASP A 10 -11.05 0.60 18.09
C ASP A 10 -11.57 -0.41 19.12
N GLY A 11 -11.07 -0.32 20.34
CA GLY A 11 -11.37 -1.20 21.45
C GLY A 11 -10.20 -2.08 21.88
N ALA A 12 -10.49 -3.15 22.63
CA ALA A 12 -9.45 -4.01 23.20
C ALA A 12 -8.85 -4.98 22.18
N MET A 13 -9.70 -5.64 21.39
CA MET A 13 -9.29 -6.72 20.50
C MET A 13 -10.24 -6.87 19.31
N LEU A 14 -9.67 -7.02 18.11
CA LEU A 14 -10.34 -7.52 16.92
C LEU A 14 -9.91 -8.97 16.70
N GLU A 15 -10.85 -9.90 16.91
CA GLU A 15 -10.60 -11.33 16.75
C GLU A 15 -11.29 -11.87 15.49
N LEU A 16 -10.50 -12.51 14.63
CA LEU A 16 -10.95 -13.22 13.44
C LEU A 16 -10.72 -14.72 13.64
N VAL A 17 -11.79 -15.51 13.56
CA VAL A 17 -11.74 -16.97 13.76
C VAL A 17 -12.35 -17.66 12.56
N GLY A 18 -11.54 -18.38 11.78
CA GLY A 18 -11.97 -19.17 10.61
C GLY A 18 -12.64 -18.39 9.47
N GLY A 19 -12.76 -17.07 9.59
CA GLY A 19 -13.34 -16.16 8.60
C GLY A 19 -12.31 -15.19 8.03
N GLY A 20 -12.76 -14.11 7.42
CA GLY A 20 -11.81 -13.07 7.02
C GLY A 20 -12.43 -11.73 6.71
N VAL A 21 -11.58 -10.73 6.71
CA VAL A 21 -11.88 -9.36 6.30
C VAL A 21 -11.01 -9.04 5.10
N ALA A 22 -11.64 -8.64 3.99
CA ALA A 22 -10.95 -8.21 2.79
C ALA A 22 -11.34 -6.77 2.47
N VAL A 23 -10.33 -5.90 2.33
CA VAL A 23 -10.49 -4.54 1.85
C VAL A 23 -9.76 -4.44 0.51
N ASP A 24 -10.51 -4.68 -0.55
CA ASP A 24 -9.98 -4.71 -1.91
C ASP A 24 -10.43 -3.46 -2.69
N ALA A 25 -9.55 -2.94 -3.56
CA ALA A 25 -9.84 -1.81 -4.45
C ALA A 25 -10.35 -0.54 -3.76
N ALA A 26 -9.91 -0.29 -2.52
CA ALA A 26 -10.27 0.92 -1.77
C ALA A 26 -9.37 2.11 -2.16
N VAL A 27 -9.85 3.32 -1.91
CA VAL A 27 -9.05 4.55 -1.99
C VAL A 27 -8.99 5.14 -0.59
N PHE A 28 -7.81 5.08 0.01
CA PHE A 28 -7.55 5.58 1.35
C PHE A 28 -6.90 6.96 1.32
N GLY A 29 -7.16 7.73 2.37
CA GLY A 29 -6.39 8.93 2.65
C GLY A 29 -6.66 9.48 4.04
N GLY A 30 -6.01 10.59 4.36
CA GLY A 30 -6.04 11.17 5.71
C GLY A 30 -4.77 10.84 6.48
N ASP A 31 -4.87 10.78 7.80
CA ASP A 31 -3.70 10.49 8.65
C ASP A 31 -3.30 9.00 8.58
N TYR A 32 -4.29 8.11 8.57
CA TYR A 32 -4.08 6.66 8.45
C TYR A 32 -4.94 6.10 7.33
N ALA A 33 -4.41 5.12 6.58
CA ALA A 33 -5.23 4.32 5.67
C ALA A 33 -6.09 3.31 6.44
N LEU A 34 -5.45 2.60 7.37
CA LEU A 34 -6.09 1.75 8.35
C LEU A 34 -5.39 1.94 9.69
N TYR A 35 -6.16 2.20 10.75
CA TYR A 35 -5.62 2.30 12.10
C TYR A 35 -6.34 1.34 13.04
N ALA A 36 -5.58 0.48 13.70
CA ALA A 36 -6.09 -0.42 14.72
C ALA A 36 -5.42 -0.10 16.06
N SER A 37 -6.15 0.59 16.94
CA SER A 37 -5.79 0.71 18.35
C SER A 37 -6.07 -0.61 19.08
N ALA A 38 -7.02 -1.41 18.61
CA ALA A 38 -7.26 -2.75 19.13
C ALA A 38 -6.16 -3.74 18.74
N ARG A 39 -5.91 -4.74 19.60
CA ARG A 39 -5.03 -5.87 19.23
C ARG A 39 -5.71 -6.72 18.17
N VAL A 40 -5.03 -6.99 17.06
CA VAL A 40 -5.58 -7.80 15.96
C VAL A 40 -5.13 -9.25 16.11
N VAL A 41 -6.07 -10.18 16.16
CA VAL A 41 -5.79 -11.61 16.31
C VAL A 41 -6.52 -12.40 15.24
N ALA A 42 -5.79 -13.20 14.48
CA ALA A 42 -6.33 -14.11 13.47
C ALA A 42 -6.02 -15.57 13.85
N SER A 43 -7.04 -16.41 13.90
CA SER A 43 -6.91 -17.82 14.27
C SER A 43 -7.79 -18.74 13.43
N GLY A 44 -7.46 -20.04 13.42
CA GLY A 44 -8.32 -21.08 12.86
C GLY A 44 -8.51 -20.97 11.34
N GLY A 45 -7.52 -20.49 10.60
CA GLY A 45 -7.65 -20.27 9.15
C GLY A 45 -8.17 -18.89 8.77
N ALA A 46 -8.07 -17.91 9.68
CA ALA A 46 -8.57 -16.57 9.40
C ALA A 46 -7.67 -15.78 8.44
N VAL A 47 -8.26 -14.79 7.76
CA VAL A 47 -7.51 -13.88 6.86
C VAL A 47 -7.88 -12.42 7.07
N LEU A 48 -6.87 -11.56 7.21
CA LEU A 48 -7.01 -10.12 7.03
C LEU A 48 -6.27 -9.70 5.76
N ARG A 49 -6.99 -9.12 4.80
CA ARG A 49 -6.47 -8.77 3.48
C ARG A 49 -6.73 -7.30 3.17
N VAL A 50 -5.72 -6.61 2.65
CA VAL A 50 -5.85 -5.34 1.94
C VAL A 50 -5.12 -5.44 0.62
N SER A 51 -5.86 -5.32 -0.49
CA SER A 51 -5.28 -5.56 -1.80
C SER A 51 -5.80 -4.66 -2.90
N GLY A 52 -4.95 -4.34 -3.89
CA GLY A 52 -5.35 -3.54 -5.05
C GLY A 52 -5.82 -2.13 -4.70
N SER A 53 -5.49 -1.62 -3.51
CA SER A 53 -5.99 -0.35 -2.99
C SER A 53 -5.03 0.80 -3.29
N GLN A 54 -5.57 2.01 -3.40
CA GLN A 54 -4.82 3.25 -3.49
C GLN A 54 -4.67 3.86 -2.11
N VAL A 55 -3.43 4.19 -1.71
CA VAL A 55 -3.08 4.62 -0.35
C VAL A 55 -2.41 5.99 -0.42
N TYR A 56 -3.17 7.05 -0.13
CA TYR A 56 -2.67 8.44 -0.08
C TYR A 56 -2.87 9.04 1.31
N ALA A 57 -2.10 8.57 2.27
CA ALA A 57 -2.25 8.89 3.68
C ALA A 57 -0.91 9.28 4.33
N ALA A 58 -0.94 9.83 5.55
CA ALA A 58 0.29 10.03 6.29
C ALA A 58 0.93 8.70 6.67
N HIS A 59 0.14 7.75 7.13
CA HIS A 59 0.53 6.38 7.46
C HIS A 59 -0.33 5.36 6.72
N GLY A 60 0.24 4.19 6.40
CA GLY A 60 -0.49 3.10 5.77
C GLY A 60 -1.42 2.36 6.74
N LEU A 61 -1.23 1.05 6.85
CA LEU A 61 -1.95 0.17 7.75
C LEU A 61 -1.17 0.04 9.05
N VAL A 62 -1.73 0.50 10.15
CA VAL A 62 -1.05 0.56 11.45
C VAL A 62 -1.76 -0.34 12.45
N PHE A 63 -1.05 -1.37 12.93
CA PHE A 63 -1.43 -2.18 14.08
C PHE A 63 -0.69 -1.69 15.32
N ASP A 64 -1.37 -0.85 16.10
CA ASP A 64 -0.76 -0.08 17.19
C ASP A 64 -0.54 -0.94 18.43
N SER A 65 -1.59 -1.64 18.89
CA SER A 65 -1.53 -2.56 20.05
C SER A 65 -0.97 -3.95 19.73
N GLY A 66 -0.64 -4.21 18.46
CA GLY A 66 -0.01 -5.44 18.01
C GLY A 66 -0.93 -6.39 17.24
N VAL A 67 -0.30 -7.44 16.72
CA VAL A 67 -0.89 -8.40 15.80
C VAL A 67 -0.44 -9.82 16.13
N ALA A 68 -1.38 -10.77 16.09
CA ALA A 68 -1.09 -12.19 16.26
C ALA A 68 -1.83 -13.03 15.22
N ALA A 69 -1.15 -14.02 14.63
CA ALA A 69 -1.76 -14.97 13.72
C ALA A 69 -1.37 -16.41 14.08
N SER A 70 -2.33 -17.33 14.08
CA SER A 70 -2.10 -18.77 14.23
C SER A 70 -2.81 -19.54 13.12
N ALA A 71 -2.07 -20.29 12.31
CA ALA A 71 -2.60 -20.97 11.12
C ALA A 71 -3.43 -20.03 10.22
N SER A 72 -3.04 -18.76 10.12
CA SER A 72 -3.84 -17.68 9.54
C SER A 72 -2.99 -16.76 8.67
N ALA A 73 -3.60 -15.88 7.87
CA ALA A 73 -2.89 -15.03 6.93
C ALA A 73 -3.20 -13.54 7.11
N ILE A 74 -2.16 -12.72 6.98
CA ILE A 74 -2.26 -11.28 6.83
C ILE A 74 -1.65 -10.92 5.48
N VAL A 75 -2.43 -10.28 4.62
CA VAL A 75 -2.10 -10.09 3.21
C VAL A 75 -2.21 -8.62 2.84
N VAL A 76 -1.10 -8.00 2.46
CA VAL A 76 -1.02 -6.61 1.99
C VAL A 76 -0.39 -6.62 0.61
N ASN A 77 -1.22 -6.74 -0.42
CA ASN A 77 -0.75 -7.04 -1.77
C ASN A 77 -1.25 -6.06 -2.84
N ASP A 78 -0.39 -5.75 -3.80
CA ASP A 78 -0.75 -5.04 -5.03
C ASP A 78 -1.35 -3.63 -4.79
N ASN A 79 -0.98 -2.97 -3.68
CA ASN A 79 -1.43 -1.61 -3.36
C ASN A 79 -0.51 -0.55 -3.99
N THR A 80 -1.06 0.62 -4.31
CA THR A 80 -0.32 1.75 -4.90
C THR A 80 -0.56 3.05 -4.15
N GLY A 81 0.31 4.03 -4.27
CA GLY A 81 0.09 5.37 -3.72
C GLY A 81 1.33 6.01 -3.11
N ALA A 82 1.12 6.94 -2.19
CA ALA A 82 2.17 7.72 -1.56
C ALA A 82 1.87 7.97 -0.10
N LEU A 83 2.89 7.80 0.74
CA LEU A 83 2.84 8.09 2.16
C LEU A 83 3.67 9.33 2.46
N THR A 84 3.17 10.20 3.33
CA THR A 84 3.98 11.35 3.80
C THR A 84 4.84 11.00 5.00
N ASP A 85 4.53 9.90 5.71
CA ASP A 85 5.31 9.39 6.85
C ASP A 85 5.18 7.85 6.98
N GLY A 86 5.92 7.24 7.91
CA GLY A 86 5.76 5.83 8.30
C GLY A 86 6.08 4.81 7.19
N ALA A 87 5.20 3.81 7.05
CA ALA A 87 5.32 2.72 6.08
C ALA A 87 3.92 2.22 5.64
N LEU A 88 3.88 1.43 4.56
CA LEU A 88 2.63 0.82 4.07
C LEU A 88 2.03 -0.12 5.12
N LEU A 89 2.82 -0.96 5.76
CA LEU A 89 2.40 -1.77 6.90
C LEU A 89 3.28 -1.45 8.11
N VAL A 90 2.67 -1.09 9.23
CA VAL A 90 3.35 -0.75 10.48
C VAL A 90 2.85 -1.66 11.61
N LEU A 91 3.76 -2.44 12.17
CA LEU A 91 3.54 -3.27 13.36
C LEU A 91 4.25 -2.58 14.54
N ARG A 92 3.54 -1.77 15.34
CA ARG A 92 4.15 -1.06 16.48
C ARG A 92 4.19 -1.92 17.74
N GLY A 93 3.09 -2.61 18.04
CA GLY A 93 2.97 -3.50 19.19
C GLY A 93 3.66 -4.86 18.98
N SER A 94 3.29 -5.86 19.77
CA SER A 94 3.79 -7.23 19.58
C SER A 94 3.38 -7.79 18.21
N ALA A 95 4.27 -8.47 17.49
CA ALA A 95 3.94 -9.14 16.24
C ALA A 95 4.34 -10.63 16.32
N LEU A 96 3.35 -11.53 16.35
CA LEU A 96 3.57 -12.97 16.50
C LEU A 96 2.83 -13.76 15.42
N PHE A 97 3.56 -14.57 14.66
CA PHE A 97 2.99 -15.46 13.65
C PHE A 97 3.39 -16.90 13.98
N ALA A 98 2.39 -17.75 14.19
CA ALA A 98 2.55 -19.13 14.63
C ALA A 98 1.84 -20.14 13.71
N SER A 99 2.22 -21.41 13.83
CA SER A 99 1.46 -22.55 13.28
C SER A 99 1.21 -22.46 11.77
N GLY A 100 2.22 -22.11 10.97
CA GLY A 100 2.06 -22.00 9.52
C GLY A 100 1.41 -20.69 9.05
N SER A 101 1.39 -19.65 9.91
CA SER A 101 0.84 -18.36 9.52
C SER A 101 1.68 -17.67 8.44
N TRP A 102 1.05 -16.74 7.73
CA TRP A 102 1.68 -16.05 6.61
C TRP A 102 1.44 -14.54 6.68
N LEU A 103 2.52 -13.78 6.67
CA LEU A 103 2.49 -12.35 6.40
C LEU A 103 3.00 -12.11 4.97
N SER A 104 2.10 -11.72 4.06
CA SER A 104 2.44 -11.41 2.68
C SER A 104 2.43 -9.90 2.47
N VAL A 105 3.57 -9.34 2.06
CA VAL A 105 3.71 -7.97 1.56
C VAL A 105 4.26 -8.07 0.15
N ARG A 106 3.38 -8.10 -0.86
CA ARG A 106 3.77 -8.43 -2.24
C ARG A 106 3.19 -7.48 -3.28
N GLY A 107 3.98 -7.08 -4.26
CA GLY A 107 3.48 -6.35 -5.43
C GLY A 107 3.09 -4.89 -5.18
N ASN A 108 3.41 -4.33 -4.02
CA ASN A 108 3.01 -2.97 -3.68
C ASN A 108 3.95 -1.95 -4.35
N SER A 109 3.41 -0.80 -4.75
CA SER A 109 4.16 0.32 -5.33
C SER A 109 3.84 1.62 -4.58
N ILE A 110 4.63 1.91 -3.55
CA ILE A 110 4.39 3.01 -2.61
C ILE A 110 5.55 3.98 -2.67
N SER A 111 5.26 5.28 -2.81
CA SER A 111 6.23 6.30 -2.46
C SER A 111 6.33 6.37 -0.93
N GLY A 112 7.34 5.72 -0.37
CA GLY A 112 7.57 5.57 1.06
C GLY A 112 8.12 4.19 1.42
N ARG A 113 8.27 3.95 2.71
CA ARG A 113 8.70 2.64 3.25
C ARG A 113 7.57 1.62 3.10
N LEU A 114 7.93 0.35 2.92
CA LEU A 114 6.96 -0.72 2.69
C LEU A 114 6.54 -1.44 3.97
N LEU A 115 7.49 -1.68 4.88
CA LEU A 115 7.23 -2.44 6.09
C LEU A 115 7.97 -1.82 7.27
N SER A 116 7.28 -1.68 8.40
CA SER A 116 7.87 -1.31 9.68
C SER A 116 7.45 -2.33 10.72
N VAL A 117 8.44 -2.95 11.37
CA VAL A 117 8.21 -3.92 12.45
C VAL A 117 8.89 -3.44 13.73
N PRO A 118 8.57 -4.02 14.91
CA PRO A 118 9.14 -3.56 16.15
C PRO A 118 10.68 -3.62 16.13
N PRO A 119 11.36 -2.58 16.65
CA PRO A 119 12.81 -2.59 16.79
C PRO A 119 13.25 -3.43 18.00
N HIS A 120 14.50 -3.92 17.95
CA HIS A 120 15.12 -4.70 19.01
C HIS A 120 15.05 -3.98 20.39
N PRO A 121 14.77 -4.67 21.51
CA PRO A 121 14.70 -6.13 21.69
C PRO A 121 13.40 -6.79 21.23
N ARG A 122 12.41 -6.01 20.79
CA ARG A 122 11.19 -6.55 20.19
C ARG A 122 11.45 -6.94 18.73
N SER A 123 10.64 -7.86 18.22
CA SER A 123 10.72 -8.35 16.85
C SER A 123 9.36 -8.78 16.35
N ALA A 124 9.27 -8.95 15.03
CA ALA A 124 8.24 -9.80 14.45
C ALA A 124 8.68 -11.26 14.59
N ASP A 125 7.99 -12.03 15.42
CA ASP A 125 8.35 -13.40 15.76
C ASP A 125 7.63 -14.38 14.83
N LEU A 126 8.42 -15.13 14.06
CA LEU A 126 7.93 -16.17 13.16
C LEU A 126 8.23 -17.56 13.74
N VAL A 127 7.18 -18.24 14.20
CA VAL A 127 7.20 -19.62 14.70
C VAL A 127 6.54 -20.51 13.65
N GLN A 128 7.33 -21.34 12.95
CA GLN A 128 6.84 -22.18 11.84
C GLN A 128 6.02 -21.39 10.80
N SER A 129 6.35 -20.11 10.60
CA SER A 129 5.54 -19.17 9.82
C SER A 129 6.40 -18.48 8.76
N THR A 130 5.74 -17.92 7.75
CA THR A 130 6.39 -17.27 6.62
C THR A 130 6.10 -15.77 6.62
N LEU A 131 7.13 -14.96 6.39
CA LEU A 131 7.01 -13.55 6.02
C LEU A 131 7.59 -13.39 4.62
N THR A 132 6.81 -12.79 3.73
CA THR A 132 7.19 -12.60 2.33
C THR A 132 7.20 -11.11 2.03
N LEU A 133 8.36 -10.59 1.63
CA LEU A 133 8.53 -9.23 1.11
C LEU A 133 9.03 -9.33 -0.34
N TYR A 134 8.11 -9.34 -1.30
CA TYR A 134 8.43 -9.68 -2.69
C TYR A 134 7.81 -8.75 -3.74
N GLY A 135 8.57 -8.33 -4.74
CA GLY A 135 8.02 -7.61 -5.89
C GLY A 135 7.49 -6.23 -5.55
N ASN A 136 8.04 -5.57 -4.53
CA ASN A 136 7.56 -4.27 -4.08
C ASN A 136 8.47 -3.13 -4.56
N ALA A 137 7.88 -1.99 -4.88
CA ALA A 137 8.58 -0.73 -5.14
C ALA A 137 8.31 0.25 -4.00
N GLY A 138 9.39 0.77 -3.42
CA GLY A 138 9.41 1.75 -2.35
C GLY A 138 10.24 2.99 -2.72
N SER A 139 10.17 4.02 -1.87
CA SER A 139 11.07 5.16 -1.94
C SER A 139 11.50 5.63 -0.55
N GLY A 140 12.56 6.43 -0.49
CA GLY A 140 13.16 6.89 0.75
C GLY A 140 14.48 6.17 1.08
N PRO A 141 14.94 6.27 2.33
CA PRO A 141 16.27 5.78 2.71
C PRO A 141 16.35 4.25 2.83
N VAL A 142 15.25 3.59 3.19
CA VAL A 142 15.19 2.14 3.42
C VAL A 142 13.84 1.58 2.97
N VAL A 143 13.81 0.29 2.61
CA VAL A 143 12.59 -0.45 2.28
C VAL A 143 11.81 -0.81 3.55
N MET A 144 12.54 -1.14 4.61
CA MET A 144 12.00 -1.63 5.87
C MET A 144 12.83 -1.15 7.06
N ASP A 145 12.21 -1.06 8.23
CA ASP A 145 12.91 -0.95 9.52
C ASP A 145 12.39 -2.00 10.53
N GLY A 146 13.08 -2.10 11.66
CA GLY A 146 12.82 -3.12 12.67
C GLY A 146 13.60 -4.42 12.46
N THR A 147 13.31 -5.44 13.27
CA THR A 147 13.98 -6.75 13.19
C THR A 147 12.99 -7.90 13.10
N VAL A 148 13.22 -8.83 12.17
CA VAL A 148 12.47 -10.08 12.06
C VAL A 148 13.22 -11.17 12.81
N ALA A 149 12.61 -11.72 13.86
CA ALA A 149 13.15 -12.84 14.61
C ALA A 149 12.53 -14.14 14.12
N LEU A 150 13.40 -15.06 13.74
CA LEU A 150 13.02 -16.40 13.39
C LEU A 150 13.15 -17.28 14.64
N VAL A 151 12.05 -17.91 15.09
CA VAL A 151 11.98 -18.81 16.25
C VAL A 151 11.56 -20.25 15.86
N GLY A 152 12.20 -21.29 16.40
CA GLY A 152 11.95 -22.71 16.04
C GLY A 152 12.47 -23.19 14.67
N VAL A 153 11.85 -24.24 14.11
CA VAL A 153 12.14 -24.80 12.76
C VAL A 153 10.99 -24.43 11.81
N GLY A 154 11.18 -24.47 10.49
CA GLY A 154 10.09 -24.26 9.50
C GLY A 154 9.66 -22.80 9.27
N ARG A 155 10.38 -21.86 9.87
CA ARG A 155 10.24 -20.40 9.75
C ARG A 155 10.94 -19.85 8.50
N ARG A 156 10.33 -18.91 7.80
CA ARG A 156 10.89 -18.34 6.56
C ARG A 156 10.69 -16.84 6.51
N PHE A 157 11.75 -16.09 6.25
CA PHE A 157 11.68 -14.71 5.79
C PHE A 157 12.20 -14.68 4.36
N VAL A 158 11.31 -14.47 3.40
CA VAL A 158 11.59 -14.51 1.96
C VAL A 158 11.57 -13.10 1.40
N VAL A 159 12.62 -12.75 0.68
CA VAL A 159 12.82 -11.39 0.14
C VAL A 159 13.20 -11.49 -1.32
N GLY A 160 12.61 -10.67 -2.19
CA GLY A 160 12.99 -10.67 -3.60
C GLY A 160 12.37 -9.52 -4.38
N CYS A 161 12.97 -9.14 -5.51
CA CYS A 161 12.39 -8.18 -6.45
C CYS A 161 11.96 -6.87 -5.82
N LEU A 162 12.86 -6.26 -5.07
CA LEU A 162 12.62 -4.98 -4.46
C LEU A 162 13.18 -3.88 -5.34
N THR A 163 12.42 -2.80 -5.47
CA THR A 163 12.85 -1.57 -6.10
C THR A 163 12.83 -0.46 -5.05
N LEU A 164 13.93 0.29 -4.92
CA LEU A 164 14.02 1.44 -4.02
C LEU A 164 14.47 2.66 -4.82
N ASN A 165 13.72 3.76 -4.74
CA ASN A 165 14.02 5.01 -5.46
C ASN A 165 14.18 4.80 -6.99
N GLY A 166 13.35 3.92 -7.56
CA GLY A 166 13.40 3.58 -8.98
C GLY A 166 14.53 2.62 -9.38
N GLN A 167 15.38 2.18 -8.45
CA GLN A 167 16.47 1.25 -8.72
C GLN A 167 16.14 -0.15 -8.18
N ALA A 168 16.31 -1.18 -9.01
CA ALA A 168 16.17 -2.56 -8.59
C ALA A 168 17.32 -2.96 -7.66
N LEU A 169 16.99 -3.45 -6.46
CA LEU A 169 17.96 -3.87 -5.46
C LEU A 169 18.49 -5.27 -5.74
N GLN A 170 19.81 -5.45 -5.64
CA GLN A 170 20.41 -6.78 -5.64
C GLN A 170 20.33 -7.40 -4.24
N PRO A 171 20.42 -8.74 -4.12
CA PRO A 171 20.40 -9.41 -2.81
C PRO A 171 21.45 -8.90 -1.82
N MET A 172 22.60 -8.41 -2.31
CA MET A 172 23.66 -7.84 -1.49
C MET A 172 23.26 -6.50 -0.85
N ASP A 173 22.35 -5.76 -1.48
CA ASP A 173 21.88 -4.44 -1.05
C ASP A 173 20.69 -4.52 -0.08
N TYR A 174 20.10 -5.70 0.13
CA TYR A 174 18.93 -5.82 1.02
C TYR A 174 19.24 -5.39 2.45
N ARG A 175 20.45 -5.65 2.93
CA ARG A 175 20.86 -5.22 4.28
C ARG A 175 20.98 -3.70 4.39
N SER A 176 21.58 -3.04 3.39
CA SER A 176 21.67 -1.57 3.36
C SER A 176 20.29 -0.92 3.16
N ALA A 177 19.35 -1.62 2.52
CA ALA A 177 17.95 -1.22 2.41
C ALA A 177 17.11 -1.47 3.69
N GLY A 178 17.75 -1.78 4.83
CA GLY A 178 17.11 -1.92 6.14
C GLY A 178 16.53 -3.30 6.44
N ILE A 179 16.78 -4.31 5.61
CA ILE A 179 16.29 -5.68 5.83
C ILE A 179 17.27 -6.42 6.76
N ILE A 180 16.93 -6.41 8.05
CA ILE A 180 17.74 -7.00 9.11
C ILE A 180 17.16 -8.34 9.57
N GLY A 181 18.05 -9.32 9.75
CA GLY A 181 17.72 -10.69 10.15
C GLY A 181 18.29 -11.75 9.22
N LYS A 182 17.84 -12.99 9.42
CA LYS A 182 18.13 -14.14 8.54
C LYS A 182 17.00 -14.26 7.53
N PHE A 183 17.29 -13.99 6.25
CA PHE A 183 16.32 -14.10 5.16
C PHE A 183 16.87 -14.95 4.01
N ARG A 184 15.96 -15.45 3.17
CA ARG A 184 16.26 -16.18 1.93
C ARG A 184 15.95 -15.25 0.74
N PRO A 185 16.96 -14.82 -0.03
CA PRO A 185 16.70 -14.06 -1.25
C PRO A 185 16.11 -14.97 -2.33
N VAL A 186 15.18 -14.44 -3.12
CA VAL A 186 14.55 -15.09 -4.28
C VAL A 186 14.69 -14.19 -5.50
N ALA A 187 15.14 -14.78 -6.60
CA ALA A 187 15.33 -14.07 -7.86
C ALA A 187 14.00 -13.72 -8.52
N CYS A 188 14.01 -12.67 -9.34
CA CYS A 188 12.82 -12.24 -10.07
C CYS A 188 12.43 -13.17 -11.20
N GLY A 189 11.13 -13.30 -11.40
CA GLY A 189 10.54 -14.17 -12.42
C GLY A 189 10.56 -15.67 -12.08
N VAL A 190 11.21 -16.07 -10.99
CA VAL A 190 11.23 -17.48 -10.55
C VAL A 190 9.93 -17.83 -9.83
N CYS A 191 9.40 -19.03 -10.11
CA CYS A 191 8.27 -19.58 -9.36
C CYS A 191 8.76 -20.08 -8.01
N ASP A 192 8.27 -19.49 -6.93
CA ASP A 192 8.57 -19.90 -5.56
C ASP A 192 7.28 -20.01 -4.75
N ALA A 193 7.06 -21.16 -4.11
CA ALA A 193 5.84 -21.43 -3.36
C ALA A 193 5.71 -20.52 -2.13
N ASP A 194 6.81 -20.17 -1.46
CA ASP A 194 6.79 -19.28 -0.29
C ASP A 194 6.48 -17.82 -0.67
N VAL A 195 6.55 -17.50 -1.98
CA VAL A 195 6.19 -16.19 -2.53
C VAL A 195 4.76 -16.17 -3.05
N ARG A 196 4.33 -17.26 -3.69
CA ARG A 196 3.08 -17.32 -4.45
C ARG A 196 1.92 -17.93 -3.68
N CYS A 197 2.19 -18.79 -2.71
CA CYS A 197 1.18 -19.64 -2.10
C CYS A 197 1.23 -19.59 -0.57
N PHE A 198 0.07 -19.61 0.07
CA PHE A 198 -0.04 -19.81 1.50
C PHE A 198 0.38 -21.23 1.85
N ALA A 199 1.52 -21.36 2.52
CA ALA A 199 2.20 -22.63 2.72
C ALA A 199 1.28 -23.71 3.32
N ALA A 200 0.46 -23.37 4.33
CA ALA A 200 -0.35 -24.34 5.04
C ALA A 200 -1.55 -24.90 4.23
N ALA A 201 -2.01 -24.20 3.18
CA ALA A 201 -3.11 -24.69 2.33
C ALA A 201 -2.68 -24.91 0.88
N THR A 202 -1.38 -25.09 0.63
CA THR A 202 -0.84 -25.42 -0.69
C THR A 202 -0.54 -26.91 -0.81
N ARG A 203 -1.16 -27.58 -1.78
CA ARG A 203 -0.90 -29.00 -2.07
C ARG A 203 0.29 -29.18 -3.01
N ALA A 204 0.37 -28.34 -4.03
CA ALA A 204 1.45 -28.35 -5.02
C ALA A 204 1.51 -27.01 -5.75
N MET A 205 2.61 -26.76 -6.47
CA MET A 205 2.74 -25.63 -7.39
C MET A 205 3.04 -26.16 -8.79
N SER A 206 2.38 -25.61 -9.80
CA SER A 206 2.64 -25.95 -11.20
C SER A 206 3.90 -25.23 -11.72
N GLY A 207 4.44 -25.71 -12.84
CA GLY A 207 5.52 -25.02 -13.57
C GLY A 207 5.12 -23.63 -14.07
N SER A 208 3.84 -23.28 -14.10
CA SER A 208 3.30 -21.96 -14.45
C SER A 208 3.12 -21.01 -13.27
N CYS A 209 3.84 -21.25 -12.16
CA CYS A 209 3.72 -20.50 -10.90
C CYS A 209 2.28 -20.43 -10.34
N ARG A 210 1.44 -21.44 -10.62
CA ARG A 210 0.07 -21.49 -10.10
C ARG A 210 0.00 -22.46 -8.94
N CYS A 211 -0.59 -22.02 -7.84
CA CYS A 211 -0.80 -22.85 -6.67
C CYS A 211 -1.99 -23.79 -6.92
N ARG A 212 -1.80 -25.07 -6.61
CA ARG A 212 -2.88 -26.04 -6.44
C ARG A 212 -3.15 -26.17 -4.95
N CYS A 213 -4.34 -25.76 -4.53
CA CYS A 213 -4.66 -25.71 -3.12
C CYS A 213 -4.99 -27.08 -2.54
N ALA A 214 -4.68 -27.25 -1.26
CA ALA A 214 -5.18 -28.34 -0.44
C ALA A 214 -6.68 -28.16 -0.19
N GLU A 215 -7.31 -29.16 0.44
CA GLU A 215 -8.70 -29.01 0.87
C GLU A 215 -8.82 -27.82 1.83
N GLY A 216 -9.83 -26.99 1.67
CA GLY A 216 -10.01 -25.75 2.43
C GLY A 216 -9.14 -24.56 2.00
N GLY A 217 -8.28 -24.70 0.98
CA GLY A 217 -7.53 -23.58 0.41
C GLY A 217 -8.25 -22.94 -0.78
N TYR A 218 -8.27 -21.61 -0.85
CA TYR A 218 -9.07 -20.85 -1.81
C TYR A 218 -8.25 -19.83 -2.61
N GLY A 219 -8.69 -19.60 -3.85
CA GLY A 219 -8.11 -18.59 -4.74
C GLY A 219 -6.72 -18.95 -5.27
N ARG A 220 -6.05 -17.96 -5.86
CA ARG A 220 -4.74 -18.13 -6.52
C ARG A 220 -3.59 -18.36 -5.56
N ASP A 221 -3.72 -17.81 -4.36
CA ASP A 221 -2.67 -17.82 -3.32
C ASP A 221 -2.97 -18.89 -2.26
N CYS A 222 -4.00 -19.74 -2.46
CA CYS A 222 -4.44 -20.78 -1.53
C CYS A 222 -4.70 -20.28 -0.11
N LEU A 223 -5.39 -19.15 0.02
CA LEU A 223 -5.74 -18.61 1.34
C LEU A 223 -6.65 -19.57 2.12
N PRO A 224 -6.56 -19.62 3.46
CA PRO A 224 -7.31 -20.58 4.29
C PRO A 224 -8.82 -20.31 4.35
N VAL A 225 -9.30 -19.19 3.80
CA VAL A 225 -10.72 -18.88 3.66
C VAL A 225 -11.00 -18.32 2.28
N TYR A 226 -12.20 -18.58 1.74
CA TYR A 226 -12.67 -17.95 0.53
C TYR A 226 -12.97 -16.47 0.82
N LEU A 227 -12.23 -15.57 0.17
CA LEU A 227 -12.54 -14.15 0.16
C LEU A 227 -13.18 -13.83 -1.20
N PRO A 228 -14.37 -13.21 -1.23
CA PRO A 228 -14.98 -12.79 -2.48
C PRO A 228 -14.04 -11.81 -3.17
N HIS A 229 -13.55 -12.19 -4.35
CA HIS A 229 -12.83 -11.26 -5.19
C HIS A 229 -13.88 -10.40 -5.89
N VAL A 230 -13.83 -9.10 -5.66
CA VAL A 230 -14.46 -8.15 -6.58
C VAL A 230 -13.58 -8.15 -7.82
N ASP A 231 -13.81 -9.11 -8.71
CA ASP A 231 -13.61 -8.86 -10.14
C ASP A 231 -14.49 -7.64 -10.39
N GLY A 232 -13.86 -6.46 -10.45
CA GLY A 232 -14.58 -5.21 -10.59
C GLY A 232 -15.64 -5.42 -11.64
N CYS A 233 -16.92 -5.24 -11.27
CA CYS A 233 -17.99 -5.32 -12.26
C CYS A 233 -17.49 -4.54 -13.46
N ASN A 234 -17.44 -5.20 -14.63
CA ASN A 234 -16.76 -4.78 -15.85
C ASN A 234 -17.42 -3.54 -16.49
N ARG A 235 -17.74 -2.54 -15.67
CA ARG A 235 -18.58 -1.36 -15.89
C ARG A 235 -18.03 -0.10 -15.24
N THR A 236 -16.85 -0.14 -14.62
CA THR A 236 -16.14 1.10 -14.27
C THR A 236 -15.15 1.36 -15.41
N PRO A 237 -15.38 2.37 -16.29
CA PRO A 237 -14.39 2.73 -17.29
C PRO A 237 -13.06 3.03 -16.58
N ALA A 238 -11.95 2.55 -17.15
CA ALA A 238 -10.62 2.89 -16.67
C ALA A 238 -10.53 4.42 -16.52
N MET A 239 -10.08 4.87 -15.35
CA MET A 239 -9.83 6.28 -15.09
C MET A 239 -8.85 6.79 -16.17
N PRO A 240 -9.15 7.87 -16.92
CA PRO A 240 -8.28 8.31 -17.99
C PRO A 240 -6.91 8.66 -17.40
N LEU A 241 -5.84 8.20 -18.05
CA LEU A 241 -4.49 8.66 -17.77
C LEU A 241 -4.44 10.16 -18.08
N LEU A 242 -4.39 10.99 -17.03
CA LEU A 242 -4.16 12.43 -17.14
C LEU A 242 -2.68 12.65 -17.50
N SER A 243 -2.39 12.83 -18.79
CA SER A 243 -1.14 13.43 -19.25
C SER A 243 -1.33 14.94 -19.31
N HIS A 244 -0.72 15.66 -18.38
CA HIS A 244 -0.68 17.12 -18.41
C HIS A 244 0.47 17.58 -19.32
N THR A 245 0.11 18.08 -20.50
CA THR A 245 1.02 18.90 -21.33
C THR A 245 0.54 20.34 -21.23
N ALA A 246 1.30 21.20 -20.55
CA ALA A 246 1.00 22.63 -20.45
C ALA A 246 1.62 23.36 -21.66
N THR A 247 0.77 23.96 -22.49
CA THR A 247 1.19 24.89 -23.54
C THR A 247 0.73 26.29 -23.12
N PRO A 248 1.63 27.23 -22.79
CA PRO A 248 1.24 28.57 -22.37
C PRO A 248 0.71 29.36 -23.57
N THR A 249 -0.52 29.88 -23.46
CA THR A 249 -1.09 30.80 -24.46
C THR A 249 -1.36 32.14 -23.78
N GLU A 250 -0.59 33.16 -24.16
CA GLU A 250 -0.73 34.54 -23.67
C GLU A 250 -1.94 35.19 -24.35
N THR A 251 -2.99 35.53 -23.58
CA THR A 251 -4.15 36.26 -24.11
C THR A 251 -4.21 37.65 -23.50
N ARG A 252 -3.90 38.65 -24.32
CA ARG A 252 -4.04 40.09 -24.01
C ARG A 252 -5.51 40.48 -24.19
N SER A 253 -6.14 41.05 -23.16
CA SER A 253 -7.49 41.63 -23.26
C SER A 253 -7.51 43.07 -22.71
N PRO A 254 -8.27 44.00 -23.35
CA PRO A 254 -8.24 45.43 -23.03
C PRO A 254 -9.11 45.79 -21.83
N THR A 255 -8.57 46.63 -20.93
CA THR A 255 -9.26 47.17 -19.76
C THR A 255 -10.20 48.32 -20.15
N PRO A 256 -11.46 48.37 -19.68
CA PRO A 256 -12.32 49.55 -19.85
C PRO A 256 -11.97 50.65 -18.83
N THR A 257 -11.93 51.88 -19.30
CA THR A 257 -11.65 53.13 -18.57
C THR A 257 -12.79 53.52 -17.62
N PRO A 258 -12.51 53.96 -16.37
CA PRO A 258 -13.49 54.65 -15.56
C PRO A 258 -13.31 56.18 -15.68
N THR A 259 -14.41 56.88 -15.92
CA THR A 259 -14.50 58.34 -16.00
C THR A 259 -14.80 58.91 -14.61
N TRP A 260 -13.89 59.67 -13.98
CA TRP A 260 -14.23 60.58 -12.88
C TRP A 260 -13.35 61.84 -12.93
N THR A 261 -14.02 63.00 -12.92
CA THR A 261 -13.48 64.37 -12.95
C THR A 261 -12.96 64.82 -11.57
N PRO A 262 -12.07 65.84 -11.50
CA PRO A 262 -11.10 65.99 -10.43
C PRO A 262 -11.52 66.97 -9.31
N SER A 263 -11.07 66.72 -8.08
CA SER A 263 -10.92 67.75 -7.06
C SER A 263 -9.63 67.53 -6.26
N LEU A 264 -8.79 68.57 -6.23
CA LEU A 264 -7.48 68.66 -5.57
C LEU A 264 -7.57 68.57 -4.04
N SER A 265 -6.65 67.83 -3.39
CA SER A 265 -5.69 68.36 -2.39
C SER A 265 -4.94 67.24 -1.61
N ALA A 266 -3.60 67.33 -1.68
CA ALA A 266 -2.57 67.06 -0.67
C ALA A 266 -2.33 65.66 -0.01
N THR A 267 -1.12 65.16 -0.30
CA THR A 267 -0.09 64.53 0.56
C THR A 267 -0.20 63.06 1.03
N HIS A 268 0.56 62.22 0.31
CA HIS A 268 1.49 61.15 0.74
C HIS A 268 1.16 60.26 1.95
N TYR A 269 0.99 58.96 1.68
CA TYR A 269 1.74 57.84 2.28
C TYR A 269 1.60 56.60 1.36
N SER A 270 2.71 55.96 0.97
CA SER A 270 2.73 54.67 0.25
C SER A 270 2.65 53.50 1.23
N PRO A 271 2.05 52.35 0.85
CA PRO A 271 2.87 51.13 0.80
C PRO A 271 2.51 50.09 -0.30
N THR A 272 3.56 49.41 -0.78
CA THR A 272 3.69 48.02 -1.31
C THR A 272 2.74 47.48 -2.39
N GLN A 273 3.36 47.15 -3.54
CA GLN A 273 2.79 46.46 -4.70
C GLN A 273 2.34 45.02 -4.38
N SER A 274 1.10 44.69 -4.73
CA SER A 274 0.59 43.33 -4.85
C SER A 274 0.71 42.88 -6.32
N GLY A 275 1.39 41.75 -6.58
CA GLY A 275 1.49 41.14 -7.90
C GLY A 275 0.17 40.49 -8.36
N PRO A 276 0.01 40.17 -9.66
CA PRO A 276 -1.26 39.70 -10.21
C PRO A 276 -1.60 38.30 -9.73
N THR A 277 -2.89 38.07 -9.48
CA THR A 277 -3.49 36.77 -9.15
C THR A 277 -3.76 36.01 -10.45
N GLU A 278 -3.12 34.84 -10.65
CA GLU A 278 -3.47 33.92 -11.74
C GLU A 278 -4.71 33.10 -11.37
N THR A 279 -5.79 33.26 -12.13
CA THR A 279 -6.94 32.35 -12.11
C THR A 279 -6.82 31.33 -13.23
N LEU A 280 -6.75 30.04 -12.86
CA LEU A 280 -6.62 28.91 -13.77
C LEU A 280 -8.01 28.46 -14.23
N GLN A 281 -8.35 28.69 -15.50
CA GLN A 281 -9.58 28.16 -16.10
C GLN A 281 -9.27 26.85 -16.83
N VAL A 282 -9.90 25.76 -16.39
CA VAL A 282 -9.79 24.41 -17.00
C VAL A 282 -11.06 24.14 -17.80
N MET A 283 -10.94 24.01 -19.12
CA MET A 283 -12.02 23.52 -19.98
C MET A 283 -11.62 22.15 -20.52
N GLY A 284 -12.41 21.12 -20.22
CA GLY A 284 -12.21 19.77 -20.72
C GLY A 284 -13.07 19.51 -21.96
N THR A 285 -12.45 19.12 -23.07
CA THR A 285 -13.16 18.69 -24.28
C THR A 285 -13.17 17.16 -24.34
N VAL A 286 -14.37 16.56 -24.43
CA VAL A 286 -14.55 15.11 -24.61
C VAL A 286 -14.55 14.78 -26.10
N ALA A 287 -13.58 13.99 -26.55
CA ALA A 287 -13.61 13.38 -27.88
C ALA A 287 -14.24 11.98 -27.80
N LEU A 288 -15.42 11.80 -28.39
CA LEU A 288 -16.05 10.49 -28.54
C LEU A 288 -15.47 9.77 -29.76
N SER A 289 -14.95 8.56 -29.59
CA SER A 289 -14.55 7.68 -30.70
C SER A 289 -15.79 7.08 -31.39
N PRO A 290 -15.78 6.90 -32.72
CA PRO A 290 -16.95 6.42 -33.44
C PRO A 290 -17.19 4.92 -33.16
N THR A 291 -18.42 4.60 -32.78
CA THR A 291 -18.92 3.24 -32.62
C THR A 291 -18.99 2.56 -33.99
N ARG A 292 -18.33 1.41 -34.14
CA ARG A 292 -18.49 0.53 -35.31
C ARG A 292 -19.31 -0.68 -34.90
N THR A 293 -20.41 -0.91 -35.61
CA THR A 293 -21.26 -2.12 -35.55
C THR A 293 -21.93 -2.31 -36.92
N PRO A 294 -22.20 -3.55 -37.36
CA PRO A 294 -21.42 -4.78 -37.26
C PRO A 294 -20.41 -4.95 -38.40
#